data_AF-A0A7Y3DN08-F1
#
_entry.id   AF-A0A7Y3DN08-F1
#
_cell.length_a   1.000
_cell.length_b   1.000
_cell.length_c   1.000
_cell.angle_alpha   90.00
_cell.angle_beta   90.00
_cell.angle_gamma   90.00
#
_symmetry.space_group_name_H-M   'P 1'
#
loop_
_entity.id
_entity.type
_entity.pdbx_description
1 polymer ?
#
loop_
_entity_poly.entity_id
_entity_poly.type
_entity_poly.pdbx_seq_one_letter_code
_entity_poly.pdbx_strand_id
1 'polypeptide(L)'
;MGLEKVVEKLEEVPPLLRLLTGSATGQLITTYVNMITSPRKKGEKDGPLEVHLIILDNGRSKIFADPQRRQTLQCIRCGTCLNHCPVYTRIGGHAYGFTYPGPIGKILTPQIEGLETAGVLATASSLCNACEEVCPVKIPIPELLRRIRSESYSKDPSSTISGQGYKSNGIESLIWKMWAKINSHSWINTAGLKILSILGLKLPNIGPLKHWTRYRATPTIAKKSLHDLVKQHGVDNE
;
A
#
# COMPACT_ATOMS: atom_id res chain seq x y z
N MET A 1 0.60 -16.15 -19.54
CA MET A 1 1.05 -14.85 -18.95
C MET A 1 -0.13 -13.98 -18.61
N GLY A 2 0.04 -12.94 -17.79
CA GLY A 2 -1.03 -11.97 -17.55
C GLY A 2 -1.24 -11.04 -18.74
N LEU A 3 -2.47 -10.54 -18.95
CA LEU A 3 -2.81 -9.65 -20.08
C LEU A 3 -1.95 -8.38 -20.14
N GLU A 4 -1.46 -7.92 -18.99
CA GLU A 4 -0.66 -6.71 -18.84
C GLU A 4 0.81 -6.89 -19.24
N LYS A 5 1.21 -8.08 -19.67
CA LYS A 5 2.58 -8.40 -20.12
C LYS A 5 2.66 -8.50 -21.64
N VAL A 6 1.97 -7.58 -22.31
CA VAL A 6 1.96 -7.44 -23.76
C VAL A 6 2.48 -6.05 -24.11
N VAL A 7 3.37 -5.99 -25.10
CA VAL A 7 3.85 -4.77 -25.73
C VAL A 7 3.40 -4.76 -27.18
N GLU A 8 3.25 -3.60 -27.77
CA GLU A 8 2.73 -3.49 -29.14
C GLU A 8 3.81 -3.88 -30.15
N LYS A 9 5.06 -3.49 -29.89
CA LYS A 9 6.17 -3.68 -30.82
C LYS A 9 7.37 -4.36 -30.19
N LEU A 10 8.08 -5.16 -31.00
CA LEU A 10 9.28 -5.88 -30.56
C LEU A 10 10.40 -4.92 -30.11
N GLU A 11 10.50 -3.74 -30.70
CA GLU A 11 11.46 -2.69 -30.33
C GLU A 11 11.30 -2.17 -28.89
N GLU A 12 10.14 -2.39 -28.26
CA GLU A 12 9.87 -2.03 -26.87
C GLU A 12 10.44 -3.08 -25.88
N VAL A 13 10.79 -4.28 -26.35
CA VAL A 13 11.29 -5.37 -25.48
C VAL A 13 12.70 -5.07 -24.94
N PRO A 14 13.71 -4.67 -25.75
CA PRO A 14 15.05 -4.39 -25.25
C PRO A 14 15.13 -3.36 -24.11
N PRO A 15 14.47 -2.18 -24.17
CA PRO A 15 14.53 -1.22 -23.06
C PRO A 15 13.87 -1.76 -21.79
N LEU A 16 12.75 -2.51 -21.90
CA LEU A 16 12.11 -3.14 -20.73
C LEU A 16 13.00 -4.22 -20.10
N LEU A 17 13.64 -5.06 -20.92
CA LEU A 17 14.61 -6.06 -20.44
C LEU A 17 15.78 -5.39 -19.74
N ARG A 18 16.31 -4.29 -20.30
CA ARG A 18 17.42 -3.54 -19.71
C ARG A 18 17.05 -2.93 -18.36
N LEU A 19 15.85 -2.34 -18.25
CA LEU A 19 15.33 -1.84 -16.98
C LEU A 19 15.12 -2.95 -15.96
N LEU A 20 14.59 -4.11 -16.38
CA LEU A 20 14.36 -5.25 -15.52
C LEU A 20 15.66 -5.76 -14.90
N THR A 21 16.66 -6.08 -15.72
CA THR A 21 17.93 -6.68 -15.26
C THR A 21 18.78 -5.67 -14.51
N GLY A 22 18.86 -4.43 -15.01
CA GLY A 22 19.60 -3.35 -14.36
C GLY A 22 19.06 -3.02 -12.98
N SER A 23 17.73 -2.95 -12.83
CA SER A 23 17.11 -2.60 -11.53
C SER A 23 17.03 -3.77 -10.56
N ALA A 24 16.99 -5.01 -11.06
CA ALA A 24 16.89 -6.22 -10.23
C ALA A 24 18.25 -6.63 -9.65
N THR A 25 19.23 -6.86 -10.54
CA THR A 25 20.52 -7.52 -10.22
C THR A 25 21.72 -6.71 -10.70
N GLY A 26 21.52 -5.55 -11.34
CA GLY A 26 22.59 -4.75 -11.93
C GLY A 26 23.21 -5.36 -13.19
N GLN A 27 22.60 -6.42 -13.73
CA GLN A 27 23.14 -7.15 -14.88
C GLN A 27 22.80 -6.45 -16.21
N LEU A 28 23.61 -6.70 -17.24
CA LEU A 28 23.32 -6.26 -18.61
C LEU A 28 22.13 -7.03 -19.19
N ILE A 29 22.13 -8.35 -19.02
CA ILE A 29 21.11 -9.28 -19.47
C ILE A 29 20.98 -10.43 -18.45
N THR A 30 19.81 -11.06 -18.35
CA THR A 30 19.61 -12.24 -17.51
C THR A 30 20.05 -13.50 -18.24
N THR A 31 20.42 -14.53 -17.50
CA THR A 31 20.79 -15.86 -18.03
C THR A 31 19.60 -16.61 -18.65
N TYR A 32 18.37 -16.15 -18.41
CA TYR A 32 17.14 -16.80 -18.86
C TYR A 32 16.27 -15.86 -19.71
N VAL A 33 16.77 -15.41 -20.85
CA VAL A 33 15.97 -14.74 -21.88
C VAL A 33 15.78 -15.68 -23.07
N ASN A 34 14.54 -16.07 -23.35
CA ASN A 34 14.16 -16.81 -24.55
C ASN A 34 13.25 -15.95 -25.42
N MET A 35 13.59 -15.78 -26.69
CA MET A 35 12.72 -15.18 -27.71
C MET A 35 12.20 -16.30 -28.61
N ILE A 36 10.92 -16.62 -28.49
CA ILE A 36 10.25 -17.70 -29.22
C ILE A 36 9.20 -17.07 -30.14
N THR A 37 9.38 -17.21 -31.45
CA THR A 37 8.46 -16.68 -32.46
C THR A 37 7.63 -17.75 -33.15
N SER A 38 8.12 -19.00 -33.18
CA SER A 38 7.41 -20.16 -33.74
C SER A 38 7.88 -21.46 -33.10
N PRO A 39 7.14 -22.57 -33.29
CA PRO A 39 7.69 -23.91 -33.12
C PRO A 39 8.92 -24.14 -34.01
N ARG A 40 9.76 -25.08 -33.61
CA ARG A 40 10.98 -25.48 -34.32
C ARG A 40 10.64 -26.05 -35.69
N LYS A 41 11.32 -25.56 -36.73
CA LYS A 41 11.17 -26.02 -38.12
C LYS A 41 12.01 -27.29 -38.38
N LYS A 42 11.66 -28.02 -39.44
CA LYS A 42 12.43 -29.20 -39.86
C LYS A 42 13.87 -28.81 -40.18
N GLY A 43 14.83 -29.47 -39.53
CA GLY A 43 16.27 -29.20 -39.71
C GLY A 43 16.88 -28.24 -38.68
N GLU A 44 16.08 -27.53 -37.90
CA GLU A 44 16.58 -26.76 -36.75
C GLU A 44 16.96 -27.70 -35.61
N LYS A 45 18.10 -27.41 -34.95
CA LYS A 45 18.65 -28.28 -33.88
C LYS A 45 17.99 -28.02 -32.52
N ASP A 46 17.46 -26.83 -32.29
CA ASP A 46 16.94 -26.37 -31.00
C ASP A 46 15.60 -25.64 -31.17
N GLY A 47 14.81 -25.55 -30.10
CA GLY A 47 13.50 -24.91 -30.07
C GLY A 47 12.35 -25.88 -29.74
N PRO A 48 11.20 -25.35 -29.30
CA PRO A 48 10.06 -26.17 -28.88
C PRO A 48 9.35 -26.82 -30.08
N LEU A 49 8.82 -28.04 -29.91
CA LEU A 49 8.01 -28.71 -30.94
C LEU A 49 6.65 -28.05 -31.17
N GLU A 50 6.10 -27.43 -30.13
CA GLU A 50 4.83 -26.72 -30.14
C GLU A 50 4.94 -25.46 -29.27
N VAL A 51 4.19 -24.41 -29.63
CA VAL A 51 4.13 -23.16 -28.86
C VAL A 51 2.67 -22.85 -28.56
N HIS A 52 2.33 -22.84 -27.27
CA HIS A 52 0.99 -22.52 -26.79
C HIS A 52 1.04 -21.21 -25.99
N LEU A 53 0.38 -20.16 -26.49
CA LEU A 53 0.32 -18.86 -25.82
C LEU A 53 -1.01 -18.68 -25.08
N ILE A 54 -0.98 -18.78 -23.76
CA ILE A 54 -2.15 -18.51 -22.92
C ILE A 54 -2.03 -17.12 -22.30
N ILE A 55 -2.95 -16.22 -22.65
CA ILE A 55 -3.08 -14.89 -22.05
C ILE A 55 -4.23 -14.93 -21.05
N LEU A 56 -3.94 -14.59 -19.80
CA LEU A 56 -4.88 -14.66 -18.70
C LEU A 56 -5.21 -13.26 -18.19
N ASP A 57 -6.50 -12.95 -18.14
CA ASP A 57 -6.97 -11.73 -17.49
C ASP A 57 -6.88 -11.85 -15.96
N ASN A 58 -7.64 -12.78 -15.37
CA ASN A 58 -7.73 -12.97 -13.92
C ASN A 58 -7.95 -11.64 -13.15
N GLY A 59 -8.93 -10.85 -13.59
CA GLY A 59 -9.33 -9.59 -12.95
C GLY A 59 -8.53 -8.34 -13.34
N ARG A 60 -7.48 -8.47 -14.16
CA ARG A 60 -6.66 -7.35 -14.62
C ARG A 60 -7.42 -6.34 -15.49
N SER A 61 -8.41 -6.75 -16.28
CA SER A 61 -9.24 -5.82 -17.06
C SER A 61 -10.01 -4.86 -16.15
N LYS A 62 -10.45 -5.33 -14.97
CA LYS A 62 -11.10 -4.47 -13.96
C LYS A 62 -10.13 -3.47 -13.32
N ILE A 63 -8.89 -3.90 -13.11
CA ILE A 63 -7.79 -3.03 -12.65
C ILE A 63 -7.48 -1.97 -13.71
N PHE A 64 -7.41 -2.40 -14.98
CA PHE A 64 -7.08 -1.54 -16.11
C PHE A 64 -8.14 -0.45 -16.35
N ALA A 65 -9.42 -0.76 -16.10
CA ALA A 65 -10.52 0.19 -16.22
C ALA A 65 -10.44 1.37 -15.23
N ASP A 66 -9.69 1.23 -14.13
CA ASP A 66 -9.51 2.29 -13.14
C ASP A 66 -8.28 3.16 -13.46
N PRO A 67 -8.45 4.48 -13.67
CA PRO A 67 -7.37 5.36 -14.12
C PRO A 67 -6.13 5.42 -13.24
N GLN A 68 -6.28 5.22 -11.93
CA GLN A 68 -5.14 5.21 -11.01
C GLN A 68 -4.61 3.78 -10.82
N ARG A 69 -5.48 2.80 -10.61
CA ARG A 69 -5.06 1.43 -10.31
C ARG A 69 -4.37 0.73 -11.48
N ARG A 70 -4.69 1.10 -12.72
CA ARG A 70 -4.01 0.57 -13.92
C ARG A 70 -2.48 0.72 -13.87
N GLN A 71 -1.96 1.69 -13.12
CA GLN A 71 -0.51 1.83 -12.90
C GLN A 71 0.10 0.60 -12.23
N THR A 72 -0.65 -0.14 -11.40
CA THR A 72 -0.23 -1.43 -10.83
C THR A 72 0.22 -2.42 -11.90
N LEU A 73 -0.45 -2.40 -13.06
CA LEU A 73 -0.23 -3.35 -14.16
C LEU A 73 1.07 -3.08 -14.93
N GLN A 74 1.66 -1.90 -14.79
CA GLN A 74 2.93 -1.52 -15.41
C GLN A 74 4.13 -2.29 -14.83
N CYS A 75 3.95 -3.00 -13.72
CA CYS A 75 5.06 -3.67 -13.02
C CYS A 75 5.79 -4.69 -13.89
N ILE A 76 7.04 -4.44 -14.25
CA ILE A 76 7.88 -5.37 -15.03
C ILE A 76 8.46 -6.53 -14.21
N ARG A 77 8.04 -6.68 -12.95
CA ARG A 77 8.53 -7.73 -12.03
C ARG A 77 10.05 -7.74 -11.82
N CYS A 78 10.68 -6.59 -11.81
CA CYS A 78 12.13 -6.46 -11.54
C CYS A 78 12.51 -6.74 -10.08
N GLY A 79 11.56 -6.70 -9.13
CA GLY A 79 11.86 -6.98 -7.72
C GLY A 79 12.61 -5.88 -6.95
N THR A 80 12.99 -4.77 -7.58
CA THR A 80 13.70 -3.64 -6.92
C THR A 80 12.97 -3.13 -5.68
N CYS A 81 11.64 -3.03 -5.76
CA CYS A 81 10.80 -2.63 -4.64
C CYS A 81 10.87 -3.58 -3.44
N LEU A 82 11.13 -4.87 -3.66
CA LEU A 82 11.29 -5.87 -2.60
C LEU A 82 12.54 -5.55 -1.77
N ASN A 83 13.67 -5.29 -2.44
CA ASN A 83 14.96 -5.02 -1.82
C ASN A 83 14.96 -3.74 -0.96
N HIS A 84 14.12 -2.77 -1.33
CA HIS A 84 14.06 -1.47 -0.64
C HIS A 84 12.93 -1.38 0.38
N CYS A 85 12.08 -2.40 0.49
CA CYS A 85 10.97 -2.38 1.43
C CYS A 85 11.42 -2.85 2.82
N PRO A 86 11.45 -1.97 3.84
CA PRO A 86 11.91 -2.34 5.18
C PRO A 86 11.01 -3.38 5.86
N VAL A 87 9.75 -3.49 5.42
CA VAL A 87 8.85 -4.54 5.92
C VAL A 87 9.21 -5.89 5.29
N TYR A 88 9.35 -5.95 3.97
CA TYR A 88 9.63 -7.19 3.25
C TYR A 88 10.97 -7.79 3.68
N THR A 89 12.02 -6.98 3.80
CA THR A 89 13.35 -7.45 4.20
C THR A 89 13.41 -8.01 5.63
N ARG A 90 12.41 -7.71 6.47
CA ARG A 90 12.33 -8.21 7.85
C ARG A 90 11.45 -9.44 8.02
N ILE A 91 10.32 -9.52 7.31
CA ILE A 91 9.36 -10.63 7.48
C ILE A 91 9.43 -11.69 6.37
N GLY A 92 10.12 -11.39 5.26
CA GLY A 92 10.22 -12.26 4.10
C GLY A 92 8.92 -12.36 3.28
N GLY A 93 8.96 -13.14 2.19
CA GLY A 93 7.83 -13.29 1.27
C GLY A 93 6.68 -14.16 1.80
N HIS A 94 6.99 -15.21 2.58
CA HIS A 94 5.97 -16.16 3.06
C HIS A 94 4.95 -15.53 4.00
N ALA A 95 5.34 -14.52 4.78
CA ALA A 95 4.45 -13.80 5.68
C ALA A 95 3.30 -13.06 4.95
N TYR A 96 3.41 -12.87 3.63
CA TYR A 96 2.35 -12.25 2.83
C TYR A 96 1.23 -13.22 2.46
N GLY A 97 1.47 -14.53 2.41
CA GLY A 97 0.42 -15.53 2.13
C GLY A 97 -0.09 -15.60 0.68
N PHE A 98 0.55 -14.93 -0.27
CA PHE A 98 0.16 -14.93 -1.70
C PHE A 98 1.38 -15.03 -2.62
N THR A 99 1.12 -15.36 -3.89
CA THR A 99 2.15 -15.51 -4.93
C THR A 99 2.97 -14.25 -5.15
N TYR A 100 2.37 -13.06 -5.02
CA TYR A 100 3.06 -11.78 -5.16
C TYR A 100 3.36 -11.20 -3.77
N PRO A 101 4.62 -11.14 -3.34
CA PRO A 101 4.97 -10.58 -2.05
C PRO A 101 5.44 -9.11 -2.15
N GLY A 102 5.75 -8.52 -1.00
CA GLY A 102 6.36 -7.19 -0.89
C GLY A 102 5.48 -6.06 -1.45
N PRO A 103 6.04 -4.88 -1.76
CA PRO A 103 5.24 -3.70 -2.10
C PRO A 103 4.26 -3.90 -3.25
N ILE A 104 4.69 -4.58 -4.33
CA ILE A 104 3.80 -4.86 -5.46
C ILE A 104 2.65 -5.80 -5.05
N GLY A 105 2.93 -6.82 -4.25
CA GLY A 105 1.93 -7.75 -3.73
C GLY A 105 0.86 -7.06 -2.89
N LYS A 106 1.24 -6.07 -2.08
CA LYS A 106 0.32 -5.30 -1.22
C LYS A 106 -0.71 -4.49 -2.01
N ILE A 107 -0.43 -4.16 -3.28
CA ILE A 107 -1.39 -3.45 -4.14
C ILE A 107 -2.07 -4.40 -5.13
N LEU A 108 -1.33 -5.32 -5.76
CA LEU A 108 -1.88 -6.18 -6.81
C LEU A 108 -2.83 -7.24 -6.24
N THR A 109 -2.46 -7.90 -5.14
CA THR A 109 -3.25 -9.00 -4.59
C THR A 109 -4.64 -8.55 -4.13
N PRO A 110 -4.81 -7.46 -3.35
CA PRO A 110 -6.15 -6.98 -3.01
C PRO A 110 -7.00 -6.63 -4.23
N GLN A 111 -6.38 -6.12 -5.29
CA GLN A 111 -7.09 -5.77 -6.52
C GLN A 111 -7.58 -6.98 -7.31
N ILE A 112 -6.91 -8.14 -7.18
CA ILE A 112 -7.30 -9.40 -7.83
C ILE A 112 -8.26 -10.19 -6.93
N GLU A 113 -7.88 -10.40 -5.66
CA GLU A 113 -8.56 -11.30 -4.72
C GLU A 113 -9.69 -10.61 -3.91
N GLY A 114 -9.72 -9.28 -3.92
CA GLY A 114 -10.62 -8.47 -3.11
C GLY A 114 -10.06 -8.06 -1.76
N LEU A 115 -10.69 -7.03 -1.18
CA LEU A 115 -10.27 -6.42 0.09
C LEU A 115 -10.58 -7.27 1.32
N GLU A 116 -11.67 -8.05 1.31
CA GLU A 116 -11.99 -8.97 2.40
C GLU A 116 -10.89 -10.03 2.58
N THR A 117 -10.43 -10.58 1.45
CA THR A 117 -9.42 -11.64 1.41
C THR A 117 -8.01 -11.11 1.66
N ALA A 118 -7.63 -10.03 0.97
CA ALA A 118 -6.23 -9.60 0.89
C ALA A 118 -6.01 -8.13 1.32
N GLY A 119 -7.05 -7.38 1.68
CA GLY A 119 -6.95 -5.95 2.05
C GLY A 119 -6.05 -5.69 3.25
N VAL A 120 -5.84 -6.69 4.11
CA VAL A 120 -4.88 -6.59 5.23
C VAL A 120 -3.44 -6.38 4.75
N LEU A 121 -3.07 -6.85 3.55
CA LEU A 121 -1.72 -6.65 3.03
C LEU A 121 -1.36 -5.17 2.86
N ALA A 122 -2.35 -4.32 2.58
CA ALA A 122 -2.14 -2.89 2.48
C ALA A 122 -1.68 -2.27 3.80
N THR A 123 -1.98 -2.88 4.96
CA THR A 123 -1.54 -2.40 6.28
C THR A 123 -0.09 -2.76 6.58
N ALA A 124 0.47 -3.76 5.91
CA ALA A 124 1.86 -4.19 6.07
C ALA A 124 2.86 -3.22 5.40
N SER A 125 2.69 -1.90 5.55
CA SER A 125 3.56 -0.88 4.95
C SER A 125 3.73 0.32 5.89
N SER A 126 4.97 0.81 6.00
CA SER A 126 5.31 2.05 6.71
C SER A 126 5.04 3.32 5.89
N LEU A 127 4.64 3.19 4.61
CA LEU A 127 4.46 4.31 3.68
C LEU A 127 5.70 5.23 3.54
N CYS A 128 6.90 4.68 3.73
CA CYS A 128 8.18 5.41 3.64
C CYS A 128 8.61 5.83 2.22
N ASN A 129 7.78 5.61 1.20
CA ASN A 129 8.02 5.96 -0.20
C ASN A 129 9.19 5.31 -0.94
N ALA A 130 10.11 4.61 -0.26
CA ALA A 130 11.31 4.03 -0.88
C ALA A 130 11.04 3.14 -2.13
N CYS A 131 9.93 2.39 -2.15
CA CYS A 131 9.59 1.54 -3.29
C CYS A 131 9.16 2.30 -4.55
N GLU A 132 8.63 3.51 -4.40
CA GLU A 132 8.24 4.38 -5.52
C GLU A 132 9.48 5.05 -6.11
N GLU A 133 10.35 5.57 -5.25
CA GLU A 133 11.59 6.26 -5.64
C GLU A 133 12.51 5.40 -6.51
N VAL A 134 12.58 4.10 -6.22
CA VAL A 134 13.43 3.15 -6.97
C VAL A 134 12.71 2.40 -8.09
N CYS A 135 11.43 2.67 -8.33
CA CYS A 135 10.66 1.95 -9.34
C CYS A 135 11.06 2.41 -10.76
N PRO A 136 11.64 1.54 -11.61
CA PRO A 136 12.07 1.96 -12.96
C PRO A 136 10.88 2.32 -13.88
N VAL A 137 9.67 1.88 -13.53
CA VAL A 137 8.42 2.15 -14.26
C VAL A 137 7.49 3.09 -13.48
N LYS A 138 7.98 3.76 -12.43
CA LYS A 138 7.32 4.87 -11.72
C LYS A 138 5.90 4.57 -11.21
N ILE A 139 5.69 3.38 -10.65
CA ILE A 139 4.40 3.01 -10.04
C ILE A 139 4.30 3.70 -8.67
N PRO A 140 3.23 4.49 -8.40
CA PRO A 140 3.06 5.18 -7.14
C PRO A 140 2.46 4.26 -6.08
N ILE A 141 3.25 3.26 -5.64
CA ILE A 141 2.80 2.20 -4.73
C ILE A 141 2.22 2.76 -3.42
N PRO A 142 2.86 3.72 -2.71
CA PRO A 142 2.32 4.32 -1.49
C PRO A 142 0.97 5.00 -1.69
N GLU A 143 0.75 5.70 -2.80
CA GLU A 143 -0.53 6.34 -3.09
C GLU A 143 -1.63 5.29 -3.31
N LEU A 144 -1.33 4.27 -4.12
CA LEU A 144 -2.24 3.15 -4.33
C LEU A 144 -2.56 2.41 -3.01
N LEU A 145 -1.59 2.27 -2.11
CA LEU A 145 -1.81 1.71 -0.77
C LEU A 145 -2.71 2.59 0.08
N ARG A 146 -2.54 3.92 0.07
CA ARG A 146 -3.42 4.85 0.78
C ARG A 146 -4.86 4.72 0.29
N ARG A 147 -5.04 4.66 -1.03
CA ARG A 147 -6.34 4.46 -1.65
C ARG A 147 -6.99 3.14 -1.24
N ILE A 148 -6.27 2.02 -1.35
CA ILE A 148 -6.76 0.69 -0.92
C ILE A 148 -7.12 0.68 0.57
N ARG A 149 -6.33 1.34 1.43
CA ARG A 149 -6.65 1.50 2.86
C ARG A 149 -7.95 2.31 3.04
N SER A 150 -8.12 3.41 2.32
CA SER A 150 -9.35 4.22 2.36
C SER A 150 -10.58 3.40 1.95
N GLU A 151 -10.47 2.67 0.85
CA GLU A 151 -11.52 1.81 0.30
C GLU A 151 -11.82 0.60 1.20
N SER A 152 -10.92 0.25 2.12
CA SER A 152 -11.20 -0.77 3.14
C SER A 152 -12.24 -0.30 4.16
N TYR A 153 -12.36 1.01 4.39
CA TYR A 153 -13.26 1.61 5.38
C TYR A 153 -14.45 2.36 4.77
N SER A 154 -14.40 2.66 3.47
CA SER A 154 -15.44 3.41 2.76
C SER A 154 -16.06 2.57 1.64
N LYS A 155 -17.36 2.80 1.40
CA LYS A 155 -18.07 2.27 0.23
C LYS A 155 -18.11 3.37 -0.82
N ASP A 156 -17.05 3.47 -1.60
CA ASP A 156 -16.94 4.46 -2.68
C ASP A 156 -17.58 3.87 -3.96
N PRO A 157 -18.63 4.50 -4.53
CA PRO A 157 -19.23 4.03 -5.77
C PRO A 157 -18.25 3.96 -6.95
N SER A 158 -17.16 4.74 -6.92
CA SER A 158 -16.13 4.78 -7.97
C SER A 158 -15.11 3.65 -7.86
N SER A 159 -15.06 2.95 -6.73
CA SER A 159 -14.11 1.88 -6.48
C SER A 159 -14.54 0.56 -7.13
N THR A 160 -13.72 0.04 -8.03
CA THR A 160 -13.98 -1.23 -8.75
C THR A 160 -13.48 -2.49 -8.01
N ILE A 161 -12.97 -2.35 -6.79
CA ILE A 161 -12.39 -3.47 -6.02
C ILE A 161 -13.50 -4.19 -5.24
N SER A 162 -13.50 -5.52 -5.26
CA SER A 162 -14.44 -6.31 -4.47
C SER A 162 -14.15 -6.17 -2.97
N GLY A 163 -15.21 -6.21 -2.15
CA GLY A 163 -15.09 -6.14 -0.68
C GLY A 163 -14.79 -4.75 -0.11
N GLN A 164 -15.12 -3.67 -0.83
CA GLN A 164 -14.95 -2.33 -0.28
C GLN A 164 -15.80 -2.07 0.96
N GLY A 165 -15.25 -1.29 1.88
CA GLY A 165 -15.86 -1.03 3.18
C GLY A 165 -15.93 -2.26 4.07
N TYR A 166 -15.16 -3.34 3.85
CA TYR A 166 -15.21 -4.52 4.71
C TYR A 166 -14.81 -4.26 6.17
N LYS A 167 -14.05 -3.18 6.43
CA LYS A 167 -13.73 -2.69 7.79
C LYS A 167 -14.65 -1.56 8.23
N SER A 168 -15.67 -1.20 7.44
CA SER A 168 -16.58 -0.11 7.81
C SER A 168 -17.41 -0.51 9.03
N ASN A 169 -17.30 0.28 10.09
CA ASN A 169 -18.10 0.14 11.31
C ASN A 169 -18.81 1.47 11.56
N GLY A 170 -20.14 1.44 11.66
CA GLY A 170 -20.95 2.64 11.86
C GLY A 170 -20.67 3.36 13.18
N ILE A 171 -20.40 2.60 14.25
CA ILE A 171 -20.06 3.15 15.56
C ILE A 171 -18.68 3.82 15.50
N GLU A 172 -17.68 3.13 14.94
CA GLU A 172 -16.33 3.68 14.78
C GLU A 172 -16.35 4.95 13.91
N SER A 173 -17.09 4.92 12.80
CA SER A 173 -17.25 6.06 11.89
C SER A 173 -17.89 7.25 12.60
N LEU A 174 -18.89 7.02 13.47
CA LEU A 174 -19.52 8.06 14.27
C LEU A 174 -18.53 8.65 15.28
N ILE A 175 -17.77 7.81 15.99
CA ILE A 175 -16.75 8.24 16.95
C ILE A 175 -15.71 9.14 16.27
N TRP A 176 -15.17 8.72 15.12
CA TRP A 176 -14.19 9.53 14.38
C TRP A 176 -14.78 10.85 13.86
N LYS A 177 -16.02 10.84 13.35
CA LYS A 177 -16.71 12.06 12.91
C LYS A 177 -16.95 13.04 14.08
N MET A 178 -17.38 12.52 15.23
CA MET A 178 -17.54 13.33 16.45
C MET A 178 -16.21 13.90 16.92
N TRP A 179 -15.18 13.07 17.00
CA TRP A 179 -13.83 13.51 17.37
C TRP A 179 -13.30 14.59 16.41
N ALA A 180 -13.44 14.40 15.10
CA ALA A 180 -13.04 15.38 14.10
C ALA A 180 -13.80 16.71 14.26
N LYS A 181 -15.11 16.65 14.48
CA LYS A 181 -15.95 17.84 14.71
C LYS A 181 -15.54 18.59 15.99
N ILE A 182 -15.26 17.86 17.07
CA ILE A 182 -14.81 18.44 18.34
C ILE A 182 -13.46 19.14 18.18
N ASN A 183 -12.51 18.54 17.45
CA ASN A 183 -11.17 19.09 17.28
C ASN A 183 -11.08 20.17 16.20
N SER A 184 -12.00 20.21 15.23
CA SER A 184 -12.03 21.27 14.22
C SER A 184 -12.70 22.56 14.70
N HIS A 185 -13.50 22.50 15.78
CA HIS A 185 -14.15 23.67 16.37
C HIS A 185 -13.36 24.13 17.60
N SER A 186 -12.63 25.24 17.47
CA SER A 186 -11.70 25.75 18.48
C SER A 186 -12.32 25.94 19.87
N TRP A 187 -13.56 26.41 19.95
CA TRP A 187 -14.26 26.63 21.22
C TRP A 187 -14.58 25.32 21.96
N ILE A 188 -15.03 24.27 21.25
CA ILE A 188 -15.34 22.96 21.83
C ILE A 188 -14.06 22.29 22.29
N ASN A 189 -13.03 22.32 21.44
CA ASN A 189 -11.72 21.76 21.77
C ASN A 189 -11.13 22.44 23.02
N THR A 190 -11.14 23.78 23.08
CA THR A 190 -10.61 24.54 24.21
C THR A 190 -11.41 24.27 25.49
N ALA A 191 -12.74 24.23 25.42
CA ALA A 191 -13.59 23.90 26.57
C ALA A 191 -13.32 22.48 27.07
N GLY A 192 -13.26 21.50 26.16
CA GLY A 192 -12.97 20.10 26.48
C GLY A 192 -11.60 19.91 27.13
N LEU A 193 -10.56 20.56 26.61
CA LEU A 193 -9.22 20.50 27.19
C LEU A 193 -9.15 21.15 28.58
N LYS A 194 -9.83 22.27 28.81
CA LYS A 194 -9.93 22.90 30.15
C LYS A 194 -10.65 22.01 31.16
N ILE A 195 -11.72 21.34 30.74
CA ILE A 195 -12.44 20.37 31.59
C ILE A 195 -11.50 19.21 31.94
N LEU A 196 -10.79 18.66 30.96
CA LEU A 196 -9.83 17.58 31.16
C LEU A 196 -8.63 18.00 32.03
N SER A 197 -8.18 19.26 31.96
CA SER A 197 -7.09 19.76 32.80
C SER A 197 -7.48 19.90 34.29
N ILE A 198 -8.77 20.04 34.57
CA ILE A 198 -9.31 20.13 35.95
C ILE A 198 -9.67 18.74 36.48
N LEU A 199 -10.42 17.96 35.69
CA LEU A 199 -10.92 16.64 36.12
C LEU A 199 -9.88 15.53 36.00
N GLY A 200 -8.81 15.77 35.22
CA GLY A 200 -7.82 14.76 34.86
C GLY A 200 -8.34 13.77 33.82
N LEU A 201 -7.41 13.04 33.20
CA LEU A 201 -7.74 11.98 32.26
C LEU A 201 -7.94 10.66 33.00
N LYS A 202 -9.18 10.16 33.03
CA LYS A 202 -9.47 8.78 33.46
C LYS A 202 -9.76 7.92 32.24
N LEU A 203 -8.79 7.09 31.86
CA LEU A 203 -8.99 6.12 30.79
C LEU A 203 -9.85 4.95 31.31
N PRO A 204 -10.93 4.57 30.62
CA PRO A 204 -11.74 3.44 31.04
C PRO A 204 -10.95 2.14 30.89
N ASN A 205 -10.99 1.28 31.91
CA ASN A 205 -10.22 0.04 31.97
C ASN A 205 -10.90 -1.11 31.21
N ILE A 206 -11.24 -0.89 29.95
CA ILE A 206 -11.94 -1.85 29.08
C ILE A 206 -11.26 -2.00 27.73
N GLY A 207 -11.35 -3.21 27.15
CA GLY A 207 -10.89 -3.49 25.79
C GLY A 207 -9.41 -3.12 25.54
N PRO A 208 -9.06 -2.54 24.38
CA PRO A 208 -7.70 -2.16 24.03
C PRO A 208 -7.03 -1.21 25.04
N LEU A 209 -7.81 -0.33 25.69
CA LEU A 209 -7.29 0.63 26.66
C LEU A 209 -6.77 -0.06 27.92
N LYS A 210 -7.41 -1.13 28.38
CA LYS A 210 -6.91 -1.97 29.49
C LYS A 210 -5.56 -2.60 29.17
N HIS A 211 -5.38 -3.11 27.96
CA HIS A 211 -4.12 -3.68 27.52
C HIS A 211 -3.02 -2.62 27.39
N TRP A 212 -3.38 -1.42 26.94
CA TRP A 212 -2.48 -0.28 26.83
C TRP A 212 -1.98 0.20 28.20
N THR A 213 -2.90 0.42 29.15
CA THR A 213 -2.57 0.90 30.50
C THR A 213 -1.85 -0.13 31.38
N ARG A 214 -1.78 -1.40 30.94
CA ARG A 214 -1.01 -2.45 31.63
C ARG A 214 0.50 -2.20 31.57
N TYR A 215 0.98 -1.65 30.46
CA TYR A 215 2.43 -1.45 30.21
C TYR A 215 2.81 0.01 30.02
N ARG A 216 1.84 0.92 29.86
CA ARG A 216 2.07 2.35 29.63
C ARG A 216 1.39 3.17 30.71
N ALA A 217 2.09 4.21 31.17
CA ALA A 217 1.51 5.20 32.08
C ALA A 217 0.35 5.94 31.40
N THR A 218 -0.67 6.28 32.19
CA THR A 218 -1.78 7.10 31.70
C THR A 218 -1.26 8.52 31.44
N PRO A 219 -1.54 9.12 30.27
CA PRO A 219 -1.13 10.49 29.99
C PRO A 219 -1.71 11.46 31.02
N THR A 220 -0.90 12.38 31.52
CA THR A 220 -1.36 13.47 32.39
C THR A 220 -1.66 14.69 31.52
N ILE A 221 -2.84 15.29 31.73
CA ILE A 221 -3.20 16.54 31.06
C ILE A 221 -2.60 17.70 31.86
N ALA A 222 -1.84 18.56 31.18
CA ALA A 222 -1.25 19.74 31.80
C ALA A 222 -2.35 20.73 32.24
N LYS A 223 -2.15 21.37 33.40
CA LYS A 223 -3.08 22.38 33.94
C LYS A 223 -3.19 23.64 33.07
N LYS A 224 -2.13 23.94 32.32
CA LYS A 224 -2.04 25.10 31.41
C LYS A 224 -1.74 24.57 30.01
N SER A 225 -2.41 25.14 29.01
CA SER A 225 -2.09 24.82 27.61
C SER A 225 -0.75 25.43 27.20
N LEU A 226 -0.16 24.94 26.13
CA LEU A 226 1.06 25.54 25.55
C LEU A 226 0.84 27.03 25.23
N HIS A 227 -0.33 27.40 24.71
CA HIS A 227 -0.68 28.80 24.42
C HIS A 227 -0.73 29.67 25.68
N ASP A 228 -1.26 29.14 26.80
CA ASP A 228 -1.31 29.88 28.06
C ASP A 228 0.10 30.05 28.66
N LEU A 229 0.94 29.04 28.53
CA LEU A 229 2.33 29.10 28.99
C LEU A 229 3.14 30.12 28.19
N VAL A 230 2.98 30.12 26.85
CA VAL A 230 3.60 31.10 25.94
C VAL A 230 3.14 32.52 26.26
N LYS A 231 1.85 32.74 26.53
CA LYS A 231 1.34 34.06 26.95
C LYS A 231 1.90 34.55 28.28
N GLN A 232 2.20 33.63 29.20
CA GLN A 232 2.69 33.95 30.54
C GLN A 232 4.19 34.20 30.60
N HIS A 233 4.97 33.40 29.88
CA HIS A 233 6.43 33.41 29.96
C HIS A 233 7.09 34.10 28.76
N GLY A 234 6.32 34.44 27.72
CA GLY A 234 6.88 34.83 26.42
C GLY A 234 7.43 33.60 25.67
N VAL A 235 7.89 33.83 24.44
CA VAL A 235 8.76 32.88 23.73
C VAL A 235 10.15 33.49 23.80
N ASP A 236 11.01 32.96 24.66
CA ASP A 236 12.40 33.41 24.73
C ASP A 236 13.15 32.92 23.48
N ASN A 237 13.42 33.87 22.59
CA ASN A 237 14.24 33.82 21.37
C ASN A 237 13.68 33.06 20.16
N GLU A 238 13.30 33.83 19.14
CA GLU A 238 13.73 33.56 17.75
C GLU A 238 15.22 33.83 17.59
#